data_AF-A0A836TXJ9-F1
#
_entry.id   AF-A0A836TXJ9-F1
#
_cell.length_a   1.000
_cell.length_b   1.000
_cell.length_c   1.000
_cell.angle_alpha   90.00
_cell.angle_beta   90.00
_cell.angle_gamma   90.00
#
_symmetry.space_group_name_H-M   'P 1'
#
loop_
_entity.id
_entity.type
_entity.pdbx_description
1 polymer ?
#
loop_
_entity_poly.entity_id
_entity_poly.type
_entity_poly.pdbx_seq_one_letter_code
_entity_poly.pdbx_strand_id
1 'polypeptide(L)'
;MKLQISLIVFMFLFNPVFADTVYLDMKTGFSFPTLIGTFTYSENREYGDSRLGYGLNYWNKDGVLITVIVYNLGVSNIQNGIDGSHVLSQYSQAQDDVIRAVKEGHYKSATEILDLNSFSSEFLRVSYNIIRKDGSRARSHLFLRGQEGYFIKVRATAQSAETIDEEVIEFLDQLLIIISSNKANPADAKKRRG
;
A
#
# COMPACT_ATOMS: atom_id res chain seq x y z
N MET A 1 -0.19 -23.73 53.55
CA MET A 1 -0.61 -23.60 52.14
C MET A 1 0.47 -22.88 51.37
N LYS A 2 1.20 -23.57 50.49
CA LYS A 2 2.15 -22.94 49.54
C LYS A 2 1.46 -22.89 48.18
N LEU A 3 1.17 -21.70 47.69
CA LEU A 3 0.57 -21.47 46.38
C LEU A 3 1.73 -21.40 45.37
N GLN A 4 1.92 -22.46 44.57
CA GLN A 4 2.86 -22.41 43.44
C GLN A 4 2.21 -21.66 42.28
N ILE A 5 2.82 -20.52 41.92
CA ILE A 5 2.51 -19.76 40.71
C ILE A 5 3.13 -20.53 39.55
N SER A 6 2.31 -21.18 38.73
CA SER A 6 2.75 -21.79 37.48
C SER A 6 2.77 -20.71 36.40
N LEU A 7 3.97 -20.18 36.13
CA LEU A 7 4.23 -19.24 35.04
C LEU A 7 4.23 -20.03 33.71
N ILE A 8 3.09 -20.10 33.04
CA ILE A 8 3.01 -20.57 31.66
C ILE A 8 3.54 -19.45 30.77
N VAL A 9 4.83 -19.51 30.45
CA VAL A 9 5.44 -18.72 29.38
C VAL A 9 4.92 -19.32 28.07
N PHE A 10 3.81 -18.79 27.57
CA PHE A 10 3.33 -19.08 26.23
C PHE A 10 4.25 -18.32 25.25
N MET A 11 5.38 -18.95 24.96
CA MET A 11 6.32 -18.49 23.94
C MET A 11 5.63 -18.70 22.58
N PHE A 12 4.85 -17.70 22.14
CA PHE A 12 4.44 -17.57 20.75
C PHE A 12 5.73 -17.45 19.92
N LEU A 13 6.25 -18.60 19.50
CA LEU A 13 7.08 -18.69 18.32
C LEU A 13 6.19 -18.24 17.16
N PHE A 14 6.15 -16.93 16.93
CA PHE A 14 5.87 -16.39 15.61
C PHE A 14 6.97 -16.96 14.71
N ASN A 15 6.75 -18.17 14.18
CA ASN A 15 7.36 -18.51 12.91
C ASN A 15 6.87 -17.42 11.97
N PRO A 16 7.74 -16.53 11.45
CA PRO A 16 7.34 -15.78 10.29
C PRO A 16 7.08 -16.88 9.25
N VAL A 17 5.81 -17.13 8.97
CA VAL A 17 5.44 -17.75 7.71
C VAL A 17 6.19 -16.89 6.71
N PHE A 18 7.25 -17.44 6.11
CA PHE A 18 7.96 -16.81 5.02
C PHE A 18 6.91 -16.72 3.93
N ALA A 19 6.17 -15.62 3.91
CA ALA A 19 5.11 -15.43 2.96
C ALA A 19 5.77 -15.51 1.59
N ASP A 20 5.32 -16.47 0.78
CA ASP A 20 5.93 -16.76 -0.52
C ASP A 20 6.04 -15.45 -1.29
N THR A 21 7.27 -15.05 -1.62
CA THR A 21 7.51 -13.83 -2.37
C THR A 21 6.97 -14.02 -3.77
N VAL A 22 6.00 -13.20 -4.14
CA VAL A 22 5.34 -13.27 -5.45
C VAL A 22 5.95 -12.30 -6.45
N TYR A 23 6.55 -11.22 -5.94
CA TYR A 23 7.15 -10.19 -6.77
C TYR A 23 8.40 -9.62 -6.10
N LEU A 24 9.51 -9.64 -6.84
CA LEU A 24 10.79 -9.04 -6.42
C LEU A 24 11.19 -8.01 -7.47
N ASP A 25 11.20 -6.73 -7.09
CA ASP A 25 11.78 -5.70 -7.92
C ASP A 25 13.29 -5.62 -7.69
N MET A 26 14.05 -6.05 -8.68
CA MET A 26 15.52 -6.06 -8.65
C MET A 26 16.13 -4.65 -8.61
N LYS A 27 15.39 -3.60 -8.99
CA LYS A 27 15.89 -2.21 -9.00
C LYS A 27 15.77 -1.55 -7.63
N THR A 28 14.62 -1.71 -6.98
CA THR A 28 14.36 -1.17 -5.62
C THR A 28 14.85 -2.12 -4.53
N GLY A 29 15.00 -3.41 -4.85
CA GLY A 29 15.17 -4.47 -3.85
C GLY A 29 13.88 -4.82 -3.12
N PHE A 30 12.72 -4.25 -3.51
CA PHE A 30 11.47 -4.53 -2.82
C PHE A 30 10.95 -5.93 -3.11
N SER A 31 10.71 -6.68 -2.03
CA SER A 31 10.22 -8.06 -2.07
C SER A 31 8.80 -8.14 -1.51
N PHE A 32 7.81 -8.28 -2.39
CA PHE A 32 6.40 -8.32 -2.02
C PHE A 32 5.90 -9.77 -1.88
N PRO A 33 5.25 -10.11 -0.76
CA PRO A 33 4.69 -11.43 -0.54
C PRO A 33 3.37 -11.62 -1.28
N THR A 34 2.99 -12.90 -1.41
CA THR A 34 1.69 -13.34 -1.94
C THR A 34 0.53 -12.84 -1.07
N LEU A 35 0.74 -12.68 0.24
CA LEU A 35 -0.28 -12.25 1.19
C LEU A 35 0.21 -11.06 2.01
N ILE A 36 -0.63 -10.02 2.14
CA ILE A 36 -0.43 -8.89 3.05
C ILE A 36 -1.75 -8.68 3.79
N GLY A 37 -1.78 -8.89 5.10
CA GLY A 37 -3.02 -8.95 5.87
C GLY A 37 -3.97 -10.01 5.32
N THR A 38 -5.21 -9.61 5.02
CA THR A 38 -6.23 -10.47 4.40
C THR A 38 -6.22 -10.44 2.87
N PHE A 39 -5.29 -9.71 2.25
CA PHE A 39 -5.26 -9.49 0.82
C PHE A 39 -4.25 -10.40 0.11
N THR A 40 -4.72 -11.07 -0.94
CA THR A 40 -3.93 -11.96 -1.77
C THR A 40 -3.54 -11.28 -3.07
N TYR A 41 -2.27 -11.39 -3.45
CA TYR A 41 -1.77 -10.91 -4.73
C TYR A 41 -2.53 -11.54 -5.89
N SER A 42 -2.80 -10.73 -6.91
CA SER A 42 -3.53 -11.15 -8.10
C SER A 42 -2.73 -10.95 -9.38
N GLU A 43 -2.27 -9.73 -9.64
CA GLU A 43 -1.57 -9.39 -10.88
C GLU A 43 -0.63 -8.20 -10.68
N ASN A 44 0.33 -8.05 -11.60
CA ASN A 44 1.12 -6.84 -11.74
C ASN A 44 0.79 -6.13 -13.06
N ARG A 45 1.01 -4.82 -13.08
CA ARG A 45 0.94 -3.99 -14.26
C ARG A 45 2.25 -3.22 -14.41
N GLU A 46 2.94 -3.46 -15.51
CA GLU A 46 4.06 -2.64 -15.95
C GLU A 46 3.53 -1.48 -16.80
N TYR A 47 4.02 -0.28 -16.53
CA TYR A 47 3.74 0.89 -17.38
C TYR A 47 4.96 1.05 -18.28
N GLY A 48 4.79 0.92 -19.61
CA GLY A 48 5.91 0.82 -20.57
C GLY A 48 6.97 1.94 -20.52
N ASP A 49 6.72 3.04 -19.80
CA ASP A 49 7.74 3.99 -19.35
C ASP A 49 8.24 3.63 -17.95
N SER A 50 9.53 3.29 -17.84
CA SER A 50 10.18 2.93 -16.58
C SER A 50 10.01 3.94 -15.43
N ARG A 51 9.77 5.22 -15.74
CA ARG A 51 9.54 6.28 -14.73
C ARG A 51 8.18 6.16 -14.05
N LEU A 52 7.21 5.57 -14.73
CA LEU A 52 5.88 5.25 -14.20
C LEU A 52 5.90 3.98 -13.33
N GLY A 53 7.00 3.23 -13.38
CA GLY A 53 7.24 2.06 -12.55
C GLY A 53 6.22 0.94 -12.78
N TYR A 54 5.71 0.37 -11.69
CA TYR A 54 4.79 -0.77 -11.74
C TYR A 54 3.68 -0.66 -10.68
N GLY A 55 2.59 -1.39 -10.90
CA GLY A 55 1.50 -1.58 -9.96
C GLY A 55 1.32 -3.05 -9.59
N LEU A 56 1.01 -3.35 -8.33
CA LEU A 56 0.69 -4.68 -7.83
C LEU A 56 -0.73 -4.68 -7.25
N ASN A 57 -1.57 -5.58 -7.72
CA ASN A 57 -2.96 -5.71 -7.29
C ASN A 57 -3.11 -6.82 -6.26
N TYR A 58 -3.84 -6.50 -5.20
CA TYR A 58 -4.13 -7.33 -4.05
C TYR A 58 -5.64 -7.31 -3.81
N TRP A 59 -6.28 -8.47 -3.73
CA TRP A 59 -7.71 -8.61 -3.49
C TRP A 59 -7.98 -9.35 -2.19
N ASN A 60 -9.03 -8.95 -1.47
CA ASN A 60 -9.59 -9.75 -0.39
C ASN A 60 -10.90 -10.43 -0.81
N LYS A 61 -11.41 -11.31 0.05
CA LYS A 61 -12.67 -12.04 -0.15
C LYS A 61 -13.90 -11.14 -0.21
N ASP A 62 -13.82 -9.94 0.36
CA ASP A 62 -14.91 -8.97 0.46
C ASP A 62 -14.97 -8.03 -0.76
N GLY A 63 -14.14 -8.30 -1.78
CA GLY A 63 -14.14 -7.56 -3.04
C GLY A 63 -13.45 -6.20 -2.97
N VAL A 64 -12.55 -6.01 -2.00
CA VAL A 64 -11.70 -4.83 -1.91
C VAL A 64 -10.43 -5.05 -2.73
N LEU A 65 -10.15 -4.11 -3.63
CA LEU A 65 -8.91 -4.06 -4.40
C LEU A 65 -7.96 -3.06 -3.75
N ILE A 66 -6.74 -3.50 -3.45
CA ILE A 66 -5.61 -2.65 -3.15
C ILE A 66 -4.60 -2.71 -4.30
N THR A 67 -4.27 -1.56 -4.87
CA THR A 67 -3.17 -1.42 -5.82
C THR A 67 -2.01 -0.69 -5.16
N VAL A 68 -0.85 -1.35 -5.04
CA VAL A 68 0.42 -0.74 -4.63
C VAL A 68 1.20 -0.33 -5.87
N ILE A 69 1.52 0.95 -6.01
CA ILE A 69 2.20 1.52 -7.17
C ILE A 69 3.54 2.08 -6.72
N VAL A 70 4.62 1.62 -7.34
CA VAL A 70 6.00 2.02 -7.04
C VAL A 70 6.58 2.70 -8.26
N TYR A 71 6.99 3.96 -8.14
CA TYR A 71 7.42 4.78 -9.27
C TYR A 71 8.30 5.96 -8.82
N ASN A 72 8.97 6.65 -9.74
CA ASN A 72 9.81 7.82 -9.39
C ASN A 72 9.66 9.03 -10.33
N LEU A 73 8.95 8.90 -11.45
CA LEU A 73 8.80 9.95 -12.48
C LEU A 73 10.11 10.51 -13.05
N GLY A 74 11.23 9.79 -12.88
CA GLY A 74 12.56 10.31 -13.21
C GLY A 74 13.09 11.36 -12.22
N VAL A 75 12.38 11.57 -11.09
CA VAL A 75 12.87 12.39 -9.98
C VAL A 75 13.84 11.55 -9.15
N SER A 76 15.01 12.12 -8.87
CA SER A 76 15.98 11.55 -7.93
C SER A 76 15.81 12.16 -6.54
N ASN A 77 16.36 11.50 -5.52
CA ASN A 77 16.37 12.00 -4.13
C ASN A 77 14.98 12.24 -3.53
N ILE A 78 13.99 11.40 -3.87
CA ILE A 78 12.70 11.38 -3.18
C ILE A 78 12.96 11.02 -1.71
N GLN A 79 12.64 11.94 -0.80
CA GLN A 79 12.86 11.77 0.63
C GLN A 79 11.93 10.68 1.19
N ASN A 80 12.45 9.88 2.13
CA ASN A 80 11.64 8.92 2.87
C ASN A 80 10.58 9.63 3.72
N GLY A 81 9.41 9.01 3.86
CA GLY A 81 8.31 9.55 4.66
C GLY A 81 7.39 10.47 3.88
N ILE A 82 6.72 11.38 4.58
CA ILE A 82 5.58 12.16 4.05
C ILE A 82 5.90 13.64 3.80
N ASP A 83 6.95 14.16 4.43
CA ASP A 83 7.21 15.61 4.48
C ASP A 83 8.00 16.14 3.26
N GLY A 84 8.48 15.24 2.40
CA GLY A 84 9.28 15.63 1.24
C GLY A 84 8.48 16.44 0.23
N SER A 85 9.06 17.53 -0.28
CA SER A 85 8.40 18.43 -1.24
C SER A 85 7.87 17.71 -2.49
N HIS A 86 8.64 16.74 -2.99
CA HIS A 86 8.23 15.88 -4.10
C HIS A 86 7.03 14.98 -3.73
N VAL A 87 7.00 14.46 -2.50
CA VAL A 87 5.90 13.62 -1.99
C VAL A 87 4.63 14.46 -1.85
N LEU A 88 4.73 15.65 -1.26
CA LEU A 88 3.61 16.60 -1.14
C LEU A 88 3.07 17.05 -2.51
N SER A 89 3.95 17.29 -3.47
CA SER A 89 3.55 17.62 -4.85
C SER A 89 2.79 16.46 -5.52
N GLN A 90 3.29 15.23 -5.37
CA GLN A 90 2.60 14.05 -5.90
C GLN A 90 1.27 13.78 -5.20
N TYR A 91 1.17 14.07 -3.91
CA TYR A 91 -0.07 13.97 -3.15
C TYR A 91 -1.12 14.96 -3.67
N SER A 92 -0.75 16.23 -3.84
CA SER A 92 -1.63 17.25 -4.44
C SER A 92 -2.09 16.84 -5.83
N GLN A 93 -1.16 16.37 -6.69
CA GLN A 93 -1.49 15.91 -8.04
C GLN A 93 -2.49 14.75 -8.00
N ALA A 94 -2.34 13.83 -7.05
CA ALA A 94 -3.22 12.69 -6.91
C ALA A 94 -4.66 13.09 -6.53
N GLN A 95 -4.82 14.16 -5.74
CA GLN A 95 -6.14 14.75 -5.44
C GLN A 95 -6.74 15.40 -6.70
N ASP A 96 -5.93 16.17 -7.44
CA ASP A 96 -6.35 16.80 -8.69
C ASP A 96 -6.78 15.79 -9.76
N ASP A 97 -6.12 14.63 -9.80
CA ASP A 97 -6.47 13.54 -10.72
C ASP A 97 -7.89 13.00 -10.45
N VAL A 98 -8.32 12.93 -9.19
CA VAL A 98 -9.68 12.52 -8.83
C VAL A 98 -10.70 13.56 -9.29
N ILE A 99 -10.39 14.85 -9.08
CA ILE A 99 -11.24 15.96 -9.54
C ILE A 99 -11.36 15.94 -11.06
N ARG A 100 -10.23 15.74 -11.77
CA ARG A 100 -10.21 15.63 -13.22
C ARG A 100 -11.02 14.43 -13.71
N ALA A 101 -10.92 13.28 -13.03
CA ALA A 101 -11.72 12.10 -13.36
C ALA A 101 -13.23 12.35 -13.25
N VAL A 102 -13.69 13.19 -12.31
CA VAL A 102 -15.10 13.64 -12.26
C VAL A 102 -15.43 14.53 -13.45
N LYS A 103 -14.57 15.52 -13.77
CA LYS A 103 -14.78 16.46 -14.89
C LYS A 103 -14.81 15.77 -16.26
N GLU A 104 -13.97 14.77 -16.47
CA GLU A 104 -13.91 13.94 -17.68
C GLU A 104 -15.04 12.89 -17.72
N GLY A 105 -15.86 12.86 -16.68
CA GLY A 105 -17.03 12.00 -16.57
C GLY A 105 -16.71 10.58 -16.14
N HIS A 106 -15.46 10.18 -15.88
CA HIS A 106 -15.12 8.84 -15.38
C HIS A 106 -15.89 8.48 -14.11
N TYR A 107 -16.18 9.46 -13.26
CA TYR A 107 -17.09 9.35 -12.13
C TYR A 107 -18.23 10.35 -12.26
N LYS A 108 -19.40 10.01 -11.72
CA LYS A 108 -20.52 10.95 -11.59
C LYS A 108 -20.23 11.99 -10.50
N SER A 109 -19.63 11.56 -9.40
CA SER A 109 -19.16 12.44 -8.33
C SER A 109 -18.09 11.75 -7.48
N ALA A 110 -17.27 12.55 -6.82
CA ALA A 110 -16.38 12.13 -5.75
C ALA A 110 -16.49 13.13 -4.60
N THR A 111 -16.79 12.66 -3.41
CA THR A 111 -16.91 13.48 -2.20
C THR A 111 -15.83 13.06 -1.22
N GLU A 112 -14.95 13.99 -0.87
CA GLU A 112 -13.88 13.73 0.08
C GLU A 112 -14.45 13.39 1.47
N ILE A 113 -13.84 12.41 2.13
CA ILE A 113 -14.17 11.99 3.48
C ILE A 113 -13.16 12.65 4.41
N LEU A 114 -13.64 13.62 5.18
CA LEU A 114 -12.88 14.29 6.23
C LEU A 114 -12.98 13.47 7.51
N ASP A 115 -12.24 12.37 7.58
CA ASP A 115 -12.08 11.60 8.82
C ASP A 115 -10.64 11.72 9.30
N LEU A 116 -10.41 12.31 10.47
CA LEU A 116 -9.08 12.70 10.92
C LEU A 116 -8.33 11.59 11.66
N ASN A 117 -9.00 10.53 12.14
CA ASN A 117 -8.39 9.61 13.10
C ASN A 117 -8.76 8.16 12.78
N SER A 118 -7.86 7.42 12.10
CA SER A 118 -7.86 5.94 12.08
C SER A 118 -6.63 5.35 11.36
N PHE A 119 -6.06 6.04 10.36
CA PHE A 119 -4.98 5.49 9.54
C PHE A 119 -3.58 5.93 9.99
N SER A 120 -2.58 5.11 9.64
CA SER A 120 -1.16 5.32 9.96
C SER A 120 -0.65 6.71 9.56
N SER A 121 0.08 7.37 10.47
CA SER A 121 0.74 8.66 10.22
C SER A 121 1.92 8.57 9.25
N GLU A 122 2.29 7.36 8.82
CA GLU A 122 3.43 7.09 7.94
C GLU A 122 3.11 7.31 6.45
N PHE A 123 1.84 7.62 6.12
CA PHE A 123 1.37 7.93 4.79
C PHE A 123 0.52 9.20 4.78
N LEU A 124 0.70 10.04 3.76
CA LEU A 124 -0.31 11.03 3.38
C LEU A 124 -1.56 10.30 2.90
N ARG A 125 -2.74 10.79 3.26
CA ARG A 125 -4.00 10.10 2.97
C ARG A 125 -5.11 11.05 2.56
N VAL A 126 -5.78 10.71 1.47
CA VAL A 126 -7.09 11.23 1.10
C VAL A 126 -8.08 10.09 0.84
N SER A 127 -9.33 10.28 1.22
CA SER A 127 -10.38 9.27 1.06
C SER A 127 -11.60 9.88 0.38
N TYR A 128 -12.30 9.11 -0.45
CA TYR A 128 -13.44 9.56 -1.23
C TYR A 128 -14.59 8.56 -1.22
N ASN A 129 -15.81 9.07 -1.09
CA ASN A 129 -17.02 8.39 -1.55
C ASN A 129 -17.22 8.70 -3.03
N ILE A 130 -17.18 7.69 -3.89
CA ILE A 130 -17.30 7.82 -5.35
C ILE A 130 -18.67 7.27 -5.78
N ILE A 131 -19.34 8.01 -6.67
CA ILE A 131 -20.47 7.50 -7.45
C ILE A 131 -19.98 7.27 -8.87
N ARG A 132 -19.98 6.01 -9.32
CA ARG A 132 -19.57 5.62 -10.67
C ARG A 132 -20.63 5.99 -11.70
N LYS A 133 -20.29 5.87 -13.00
CA LYS A 133 -21.20 6.16 -14.12
C LYS A 133 -22.49 5.33 -14.07
N ASP A 134 -22.39 4.06 -13.66
CA ASP A 134 -23.50 3.12 -13.53
C ASP A 134 -24.37 3.37 -12.27
N GLY A 135 -24.02 4.38 -11.45
CA GLY A 135 -24.71 4.69 -10.21
C GLY A 135 -24.25 3.87 -9.00
N SER A 136 -23.37 2.88 -9.20
CA SER A 136 -22.77 2.14 -8.09
C SER A 136 -21.91 3.07 -7.22
N ARG A 137 -21.85 2.75 -5.93
CA ARG A 137 -21.06 3.50 -4.95
C ARG A 137 -19.75 2.78 -4.69
N ALA A 138 -18.73 3.54 -4.33
CA ALA A 138 -17.44 3.01 -3.91
C ALA A 138 -16.90 3.86 -2.77
N ARG A 139 -16.20 3.22 -1.85
CA ARG A 139 -15.26 3.89 -0.95
C ARG A 139 -13.85 3.68 -1.48
N SER A 140 -13.09 4.76 -1.65
CA SER A 140 -11.72 4.71 -2.15
C SER A 140 -10.78 5.49 -1.25
N HIS A 141 -9.67 4.88 -0.88
CA HIS A 141 -8.60 5.49 -0.09
C HIS A 141 -7.33 5.56 -0.94
N LEU A 142 -6.63 6.68 -0.83
CA LEU A 142 -5.36 6.90 -1.48
C LEU A 142 -4.33 7.25 -0.40
N PHE A 143 -3.23 6.50 -0.40
CA PHE A 143 -2.10 6.69 0.49
C PHE A 143 -0.84 6.99 -0.33
N LEU A 144 0.03 7.84 0.19
CA LEU A 144 1.28 8.17 -0.47
C LEU A 144 2.40 8.42 0.55
N ARG A 145 3.58 7.88 0.27
CA ARG A 145 4.83 8.24 0.93
C ARG A 145 6.02 8.10 -0.01
N GLY A 146 7.14 8.71 0.35
CA GLY A 146 8.44 8.39 -0.24
C GLY A 146 9.11 7.23 0.49
N GLN A 147 9.80 6.37 -0.25
CA GLN A 147 10.61 5.26 0.28
C GLN A 147 11.76 4.94 -0.68
N GLU A 148 12.99 5.00 -0.18
CA GLU A 148 14.24 4.64 -0.87
C GLU A 148 14.36 5.24 -2.29
N GLY A 149 13.99 6.50 -2.46
CA GLY A 149 14.06 7.18 -3.76
C GLY A 149 12.89 6.89 -4.72
N TYR A 150 11.81 6.29 -4.23
CA TYR A 150 10.57 6.05 -4.97
C TYR A 150 9.36 6.61 -4.22
N PHE A 151 8.30 6.92 -4.96
CA PHE A 151 6.97 7.09 -4.41
C PHE A 151 6.30 5.73 -4.26
N ILE A 152 5.70 5.51 -3.10
CA ILE A 152 4.84 4.36 -2.82
C ILE A 152 3.42 4.89 -2.69
N LYS A 153 2.62 4.68 -3.74
CA LYS A 153 1.21 5.05 -3.78
C LYS A 153 0.35 3.82 -3.60
N VAL A 154 -0.56 3.84 -2.64
CA VAL A 154 -1.51 2.75 -2.41
C VAL A 154 -2.91 3.25 -2.68
N ARG A 155 -3.69 2.51 -3.47
CA ARG A 155 -5.12 2.78 -3.69
C ARG A 155 -5.94 1.60 -3.23
N ALA A 156 -6.71 1.78 -2.17
CA ALA A 156 -7.70 0.80 -1.74
C ALA A 156 -9.09 1.22 -2.27
N THR A 157 -9.83 0.30 -2.87
CA THR A 157 -11.18 0.59 -3.38
C THR A 157 -12.12 -0.58 -3.10
N ALA A 158 -13.18 -0.30 -2.35
CA ALA A 158 -14.28 -1.22 -2.14
C ALA A 158 -15.29 -1.12 -3.29
N GLN A 159 -15.94 -2.24 -3.62
CA GLN A 159 -17.11 -2.22 -4.50
C GLN A 159 -18.38 -1.76 -3.79
N SER A 160 -18.42 -1.80 -2.45
CA SER A 160 -19.47 -1.24 -1.62
C SER A 160 -19.06 0.11 -1.03
N ALA A 161 -20.00 0.80 -0.36
CA ALA A 161 -19.72 2.03 0.41
C ALA A 161 -19.43 1.73 1.89
N GLU A 162 -19.27 0.45 2.25
CA GLU A 162 -18.98 0.04 3.61
C GLU A 162 -17.55 0.47 3.99
N THR A 163 -17.32 0.62 5.29
CA THR A 163 -16.01 0.93 5.83
C THR A 163 -15.09 -0.26 5.62
N ILE A 164 -13.92 -0.01 5.03
CA ILE A 164 -12.86 -1.01 4.79
C ILE A 164 -11.58 -0.63 5.52
N ASP A 165 -11.73 0.23 6.53
CA ASP A 165 -10.62 0.98 7.09
C ASP A 165 -9.69 0.06 7.88
N GLU A 166 -10.23 -0.87 8.67
CA GLU A 166 -9.45 -1.80 9.50
C GLU A 166 -8.55 -2.72 8.67
N GLU A 167 -9.08 -3.35 7.62
CA GLU A 167 -8.30 -4.25 6.76
C GLU A 167 -7.25 -3.47 5.96
N VAL A 168 -7.57 -2.24 5.53
CA VAL A 168 -6.62 -1.38 4.83
C VAL A 168 -5.53 -0.89 5.78
N ILE A 169 -5.84 -0.58 7.04
CA ILE A 169 -4.84 -0.22 8.06
C ILE A 169 -3.87 -1.39 8.28
N GLU A 170 -4.39 -2.60 8.48
CA GLU A 170 -3.56 -3.80 8.65
C GLU A 170 -2.65 -4.02 7.42
N PHE A 171 -3.19 -3.84 6.22
CA PHE A 171 -2.41 -3.93 4.99
C PHE A 171 -1.27 -2.90 4.96
N LEU A 172 -1.54 -1.65 5.32
CA LEU A 172 -0.55 -0.57 5.29
C LEU A 172 0.55 -0.78 6.32
N ASP A 173 0.23 -1.25 7.51
CA ASP A 173 1.21 -1.55 8.56
C ASP A 173 2.16 -2.66 8.13
N GLN A 174 1.63 -3.74 7.53
CA GLN A 174 2.45 -4.82 6.99
C GLN A 174 3.26 -4.38 5.77
N LEU A 175 2.66 -3.60 4.86
CA LEU A 175 3.36 -3.02 3.71
C LEU A 175 4.54 -2.17 4.17
N LEU A 176 4.37 -1.35 5.21
CA LEU A 176 5.43 -0.51 5.76
C LEU A 176 6.63 -1.35 6.25
N ILE A 177 6.36 -2.46 6.94
CA ILE A 177 7.40 -3.41 7.35
C ILE A 177 8.12 -3.96 6.11
N ILE A 178 7.37 -4.39 5.10
CA ILE A 178 7.92 -4.98 3.87
C ILE A 178 8.86 -3.99 3.16
N ILE A 179 8.42 -2.75 2.93
CA ILE A 179 9.20 -1.76 2.18
C ILE A 179 10.35 -1.15 3.00
N SER A 180 10.26 -1.18 4.33
CA SER A 180 11.33 -0.69 5.22
C SER A 180 12.38 -1.75 5.56
N SER A 181 12.02 -3.03 5.43
CA SER A 181 12.91 -4.17 5.74
C SER A 181 13.87 -4.48 4.58
N ASN A 182 13.71 -3.85 3.41
CA ASN A 182 14.63 -4.00 2.28
C ASN A 182 15.91 -3.17 2.48
N LYS A 183 16.67 -3.56 3.50
CA LYS A 183 18.13 -3.41 3.58
C LYS A 183 18.80 -4.76 3.29
N ALA A 184 18.26 -5.55 2.35
CA ALA A 184 18.93 -6.77 1.92
C ALA A 184 20.24 -6.36 1.26
N ASN A 185 21.34 -6.59 1.98
CA ASN A 185 22.69 -6.37 1.51
C ASN A 185 22.85 -7.15 0.19
N PRO A 186 23.34 -6.54 -0.91
CA PRO A 186 23.54 -7.23 -2.18
C PRO A 186 24.38 -8.53 -2.08
N ALA A 187 25.12 -8.69 -0.98
CA ALA A 187 25.86 -9.89 -0.62
C ALA A 187 24.96 -11.14 -0.38
N ASP A 188 23.74 -10.99 0.12
CA ASP A 188 22.87 -12.13 0.49
C ASP A 188 22.20 -12.79 -0.72
N ALA A 189 22.00 -12.05 -1.81
CA ALA A 189 21.47 -12.59 -3.06
C ALA A 189 22.46 -13.56 -3.75
N LYS A 190 23.76 -13.38 -3.53
CA LYS A 190 24.81 -14.23 -4.12
C LYS A 190 24.95 -15.58 -3.41
N LYS A 191 24.54 -15.67 -2.13
CA LYS A 191 24.64 -16.89 -1.31
C LYS A 191 23.51 -17.90 -1.57
N ARG A 192 22.42 -17.48 -2.24
CA ARG A 192 21.28 -18.34 -2.60
C ARG A 192 21.40 -19.01 -3.98
N ARG A 193 22.54 -18.83 -4.67
CA ARG A 193 22.87 -19.46 -5.96
C ARG A 193 24.13 -20.35 -5.90
N GLY A 194 24.53 -20.78 -4.71
CA GLY A 194 25.63 -21.72 -4.49
C GLY A 194 25.11 -23.12 -4.22
#